data_AF-A0A0S1SQA2-F1
#
_entry.id   AF-A0A0S1SQA2-F1
#
_cell.length_a   1.000
_cell.length_b   1.000
_cell.length_c   1.000
_cell.angle_alpha   90.00
_cell.angle_beta   90.00
_cell.angle_gamma   90.00
#
_symmetry.space_group_name_H-M   'P 1'
#
loop_
_entity.id
_entity.type
_entity.pdbx_description
1 polymer ?
#
loop_
_entity_poly.entity_id
_entity_poly.type
_entity_poly.pdbx_seq_one_letter_code
_entity_poly.pdbx_strand_id
1 'polypeptide(L)'
;MSSLLHRLSAILFYLLAGSFFISYLLLRNEIGLPWSEWWLKVADLPLALVAVVYGGTSLYRSVKHREGVSWLLLVLLGLPLLAFFTFLVALNFWNILGLPQGPAL
;
A
#
# COMPACT_ATOMS: atom_id res chain seq x y z
N MET A 1 1.24 -20.73 -8.77
CA MET A 1 1.08 -19.35 -9.30
C MET A 1 1.33 -18.23 -8.28
N SER A 2 1.75 -18.50 -7.03
CA SER A 2 1.96 -17.47 -5.98
C SER A 2 3.38 -16.90 -5.87
N SER A 3 4.41 -17.56 -6.43
CA SER A 3 5.81 -17.14 -6.27
C SER A 3 6.15 -15.86 -7.04
N LEU A 4 5.72 -15.76 -8.31
CA LEU A 4 5.98 -14.57 -9.14
C LEU A 4 5.29 -13.32 -8.58
N LEU A 5 4.02 -13.43 -8.20
CA LEU A 5 3.26 -12.30 -7.63
C LEU A 5 3.91 -11.80 -6.33
N HIS A 6 4.29 -12.71 -5.44
CA HIS A 6 4.97 -12.35 -4.20
C HIS A 6 6.35 -11.72 -4.46
N ARG A 7 7.13 -12.26 -5.40
CA ARG A 7 8.46 -11.72 -5.73
C ARG A 7 8.37 -10.34 -6.39
N LEU A 8 7.44 -10.16 -7.33
CA LEU A 8 7.22 -8.89 -8.01
C LEU A 8 6.73 -7.83 -7.03
N SER A 9 5.73 -8.16 -6.19
CA SER A 9 5.24 -7.25 -5.16
C SER A 9 6.29 -6.91 -4.11
N ALA A 10 7.18 -7.85 -3.73
CA ALA A 10 8.31 -7.56 -2.86
C ALA A 10 9.28 -6.55 -3.49
N ILE A 11 9.69 -6.77 -4.75
CA ILE A 11 10.60 -5.86 -5.46
C ILE A 11 9.98 -4.46 -5.54
N LEU A 12 8.72 -4.36 -5.96
CA LEU A 12 8.01 -3.10 -6.03
C LEU A 12 7.88 -2.45 -4.66
N PHE A 13 7.62 -3.23 -3.60
CA PHE A 13 7.45 -2.72 -2.24
C PHE A 13 8.75 -2.06 -1.77
N TYR A 14 9.88 -2.77 -1.88
CA TYR A 14 11.15 -2.23 -1.44
C TYR A 14 11.62 -1.02 -2.27
N LEU A 15 11.38 -1.03 -3.58
CA LEU A 15 11.71 0.13 -4.43
C LEU A 15 10.83 1.35 -4.11
N LEU A 16 9.52 1.16 -3.99
CA LEU A 16 8.59 2.25 -3.63
C LEU A 16 8.85 2.75 -2.22
N ALA A 17 8.94 1.85 -1.22
CA ALA A 17 9.21 2.24 0.17
C ALA A 17 10.58 2.93 0.30
N GLY A 18 11.60 2.41 -0.39
CA GLY A 18 12.93 3.03 -0.42
C GLY A 18 12.92 4.41 -1.04
N SER A 19 12.30 4.58 -2.21
CA SER A 19 12.18 5.90 -2.85
C SER A 19 11.36 6.88 -2.02
N PHE A 20 10.26 6.43 -1.41
CA PHE A 20 9.44 7.23 -0.50
C PHE A 20 10.25 7.69 0.72
N PHE A 21 11.00 6.78 1.34
CA PHE A 21 11.86 7.08 2.47
C PHE A 21 12.98 8.07 2.11
N ILE A 22 13.61 7.92 0.94
CA ILE A 22 14.62 8.87 0.45
C ILE A 22 13.98 10.25 0.23
N SER A 23 12.82 10.33 -0.44
CA SER A 23 12.12 11.61 -0.63
C SER A 23 11.77 12.27 0.70
N TYR A 24 11.34 11.49 1.70
CA TYR A 24 11.09 12.00 3.05
C TYR A 24 12.37 12.56 3.70
N LEU A 25 13.50 11.85 3.60
CA LEU A 25 14.78 12.34 4.13
C LEU A 25 15.24 13.61 3.42
N LEU A 26 15.12 13.68 2.10
CA LEU A 26 15.48 14.89 1.33
C LEU A 26 14.64 16.08 1.77
N LEU A 27 13.32 15.90 1.89
CA LEU A 27 12.42 16.94 2.36
C LEU A 27 12.75 17.39 3.79
N ARG A 28 13.00 16.44 4.70
CA ARG A 28 13.30 16.73 6.10
C ARG A 28 14.63 17.44 6.32
N ASN A 29 15.60 17.23 5.44
CA ASN A 29 16.90 17.90 5.50
C ASN A 29 16.93 19.21 4.68
N GLU A 30 15.76 19.72 4.29
CA GLU A 30 15.62 20.94 3.46
C GLU A 30 16.42 20.87 2.16
N ILE A 31 16.68 19.65 1.66
CA ILE A 31 17.27 19.41 0.35
C ILE A 31 16.11 19.56 -0.64
N GLY A 32 15.77 20.83 -0.89
CA GLY A 32 14.59 21.34 -1.59
C GLY A 32 14.51 20.96 -3.06
N LEU A 33 14.38 19.66 -3.32
CA LEU A 33 14.00 19.15 -4.62
C LEU A 33 12.46 19.19 -4.68
N PRO A 34 11.83 20.03 -5.52
CA PRO A 34 10.36 20.06 -5.66
C PRO A 34 9.76 18.68 -6.01
N TRP A 35 10.59 17.78 -6.53
CA TRP A 35 10.26 16.38 -6.80
C TRP A 35 10.02 15.53 -5.54
N SER A 36 10.66 15.83 -4.40
CA SER A 36 10.50 15.03 -3.18
C SER A 36 9.10 15.20 -2.59
N GLU A 37 8.62 16.44 -2.48
CA GLU A 37 7.28 16.75 -2.00
C GLU A 37 6.20 16.20 -2.95
N TRP A 38 6.39 16.37 -4.26
CA TRP A 38 5.47 15.81 -5.26
C TRP A 38 5.42 14.28 -5.17
N TRP A 39 6.58 13.62 -5.04
CA TRP A 39 6.65 12.16 -4.96
C TRP A 39 5.91 11.63 -3.74
N LEU A 40 6.07 12.27 -2.57
CA LEU A 40 5.35 11.89 -1.34
C LEU A 40 3.83 11.99 -1.51
N LYS A 41 3.32 12.94 -2.30
CA LYS A 41 1.87 13.09 -2.57
C LYS A 41 1.34 12.02 -3.54
N VAL A 42 2.10 11.66 -4.56
CA VAL A 42 1.64 10.75 -5.63
C VAL A 42 1.88 9.27 -5.30
N ALA A 43 2.95 8.96 -4.56
CA ALA A 43 3.37 7.59 -4.31
C ALA A 43 2.57 6.87 -3.20
N ASP A 44 1.74 7.58 -2.43
CA ASP A 44 0.95 7.01 -1.32
C ASP A 44 0.10 5.81 -1.74
N LEU A 45 -0.77 5.96 -2.74
CA LEU A 45 -1.66 4.87 -3.19
C LEU A 45 -0.90 3.71 -3.87
N PRO A 46 0.07 3.96 -4.77
CA PRO A 46 0.92 2.89 -5.29
C PRO A 46 1.65 2.12 -4.19
N LEU A 47 2.21 2.81 -3.19
CA LEU A 47 2.89 2.18 -2.06
C LEU A 47 1.91 1.36 -1.23
N ALA A 48 0.73 1.91 -0.91
CA ALA A 48 -0.32 1.21 -0.16
C ALA A 48 -0.78 -0.07 -0.88
N LEU A 49 -1.02 0.01 -2.21
CA LEU A 49 -1.43 -1.14 -3.01
C LEU A 49 -0.38 -2.25 -2.94
N VAL A 50 0.88 -1.90 -3.17
CA VAL A 50 1.98 -2.87 -3.20
C VAL A 50 2.24 -3.44 -1.80
N ALA A 51 2.11 -2.63 -0.74
CA ALA A 51 2.18 -3.08 0.65
C ALA A 51 1.09 -4.10 0.98
N VAL A 52 -0.16 -3.83 0.56
CA VAL A 52 -1.30 -4.74 0.78
C VAL A 52 -1.11 -6.05 0.01
N VAL A 53 -0.69 -6.00 -1.25
CA VAL A 53 -0.44 -7.20 -2.06
C VAL A 53 0.74 -8.02 -1.51
N TYR A 54 1.85 -7.36 -1.18
CA TYR A 54 3.02 -8.04 -0.64
C TYR A 54 2.75 -8.62 0.75
N GLY A 55 2.16 -7.83 1.66
CA GLY A 55 1.79 -8.26 3.00
C GLY A 55 0.75 -9.39 2.97
N GLY A 56 -0.28 -9.25 2.14
CA GLY A 56 -1.32 -10.27 1.98
C GLY A 56 -0.81 -11.57 1.40
N THR A 57 0.02 -11.52 0.37
CA THR A 57 0.64 -12.74 -0.20
C THR A 57 1.62 -13.38 0.76
N SER A 58 2.35 -12.60 1.56
CA SER A 58 3.24 -13.10 2.61
C SER A 58 2.44 -13.83 3.68
N LEU A 59 1.41 -13.19 4.23
CA LEU A 59 0.56 -13.77 5.27
C LEU A 59 -0.17 -15.02 4.78
N TYR A 60 -0.71 -14.99 3.55
CA TYR A 60 -1.35 -16.15 2.94
C TYR A 60 -0.40 -17.36 2.86
N ARG A 61 0.87 -17.13 2.48
CA ARG A 61 1.88 -18.18 2.42
C ARG A 61 2.27 -18.71 3.80
N SER A 62 2.36 -17.84 4.80
CA SER A 62 2.70 -18.24 6.17
C SER A 62 1.63 -19.08 6.85
N VAL A 63 0.36 -18.81 6.58
CA VAL A 63 -0.76 -19.55 7.21
C VAL A 63 -1.12 -20.83 6.43
N LYS A 64 -0.86 -20.87 5.12
CA LYS A 64 -1.19 -22.02 4.28
C LYS A 64 -0.24 -23.21 4.53
N HIS A 65 -0.72 -24.21 5.27
CA HIS A 65 0.03 -25.43 5.60
C HIS A 65 -0.15 -26.61 4.64
N ARG A 66 -1.16 -26.61 3.75
CA ARG A 66 -1.46 -27.74 2.84
C ARG A 66 -1.55 -27.30 1.37
N GLU A 67 -1.27 -28.24 0.47
CA GLU A 67 -1.46 -28.07 -0.97
C GLU A 67 -2.97 -27.95 -1.30
N GLY A 68 -3.32 -27.08 -2.24
CA GLY A 68 -4.71 -26.74 -2.60
C GLY A 68 -5.09 -25.28 -2.30
N VAL A 69 -6.04 -24.72 -3.06
CA VAL A 69 -6.54 -23.35 -2.84
C VAL A 69 -7.60 -23.40 -1.74
N SER A 70 -7.32 -22.81 -0.57
CA SER A 70 -8.34 -22.60 0.45
C SER A 70 -9.09 -21.30 0.17
N TRP A 71 -10.29 -21.42 -0.42
CA TRP A 71 -11.17 -20.28 -0.69
C TRP A 71 -11.51 -19.51 0.58
N LEU A 72 -11.77 -20.22 1.69
CA LEU A 72 -12.07 -19.61 2.98
C LEU A 72 -10.91 -18.72 3.45
N LEU A 73 -9.66 -19.20 3.31
CA LEU A 73 -8.47 -18.46 3.72
C LEU A 73 -8.23 -17.24 2.81
N LEU A 74 -8.52 -17.35 1.52
CA LEU A 74 -8.49 -16.22 0.58
C LEU A 74 -9.51 -15.13 0.94
N VAL A 75 -10.74 -15.51 1.26
CA VAL A 75 -11.77 -14.53 1.66
C VAL A 75 -11.43 -13.91 3.02
N LEU A 76 -11.00 -14.72 3.98
CA LEU A 76 -10.68 -14.27 5.34
C LEU A 76 -9.51 -13.29 5.37
N LEU A 77 -8.47 -13.49 4.54
CA LEU A 77 -7.39 -12.50 4.40
C LEU A 77 -7.74 -11.37 3.43
N GLY A 78 -8.34 -11.71 2.29
CA GLY A 78 -8.54 -10.79 1.18
C GLY A 78 -9.55 -9.70 1.50
N LEU A 79 -10.63 -10.02 2.21
CA LEU A 79 -11.70 -9.06 2.50
C LEU A 79 -11.24 -7.95 3.47
N PRO A 80 -10.54 -8.23 4.59
CA PRO A 80 -9.94 -7.18 5.41
C PRO A 80 -8.90 -6.34 4.67
N LEU A 81 -8.06 -6.96 3.84
CA LEU A 81 -7.04 -6.25 3.07
C LEU A 81 -7.67 -5.32 2.02
N LEU A 82 -8.72 -5.79 1.35
CA LEU A 82 -9.48 -5.00 0.40
C LEU A 82 -10.20 -3.85 1.11
N ALA A 83 -10.86 -4.10 2.24
CA ALA A 83 -11.49 -3.06 3.05
C ALA A 83 -10.47 -1.99 3.51
N PHE A 84 -9.29 -2.42 3.96
CA PHE A 84 -8.21 -1.51 4.35
C PHE A 84 -7.71 -0.66 3.17
N PHE A 85 -7.47 -1.28 2.02
CA PHE A 85 -7.05 -0.53 0.83
C PHE A 85 -8.13 0.45 0.34
N THR A 86 -9.39 0.02 0.29
CA THR A 86 -10.51 0.88 -0.08
C THR A 86 -10.68 2.05 0.90
N PHE A 87 -10.47 1.82 2.20
CA PHE A 87 -10.45 2.87 3.19
C PHE A 87 -9.34 3.90 2.92
N LEU A 88 -8.12 3.47 2.60
CA LEU A 88 -7.03 4.38 2.23
C LEU A 88 -7.33 5.17 0.95
N VAL A 89 -7.95 4.55 -0.05
CA VAL A 89 -8.42 5.24 -1.27
C VAL A 89 -9.46 6.29 -0.92
N ALA A 90 -10.42 5.97 -0.05
CA ALA A 90 -11.45 6.92 0.39
C ALA A 90 -10.83 8.13 1.13
N LEU A 91 -9.80 7.90 1.97
CA LEU A 91 -9.07 8.99 2.61
C LEU A 91 -8.28 9.84 1.60
N ASN A 92 -7.63 9.22 0.63
CA ASN A 92 -6.83 9.93 -0.38
C ASN A 92 -7.71 10.82 -1.28
N PHE A 93 -8.94 10.38 -1.57
CA PHE A 93 -9.90 11.11 -2.39
C PHE A 93 -11.02 11.79 -1.58
N TRP A 94 -10.87 11.97 -0.27
CA TRP A 94 -11.94 12.48 0.62
C TRP A 94 -12.60 13.77 0.09
N ASN A 95 -11.76 14.70 -0.38
CA ASN A 95 -12.20 15.98 -0.95
C ASN A 95 -12.96 15.83 -2.27
N ILE A 96 -12.57 14.86 -3.11
CA ILE A 96 -13.20 14.61 -4.42
C ILE A 96 -14.51 13.84 -4.26
N LEU A 97 -14.62 13.02 -3.21
CA LEU A 97 -15.81 12.24 -2.89
C LEU A 97 -16.95 13.09 -2.30
N GLY A 98 -16.73 14.39 -2.05
CA GLY A 98 -17.74 15.30 -1.50
C GLY A 98 -18.17 14.94 -0.08
N LEU A 99 -17.31 14.27 0.68
CA LEU A 99 -17.60 13.86 2.06
C LEU A 99 -17.54 15.07 3.01
N PRO A 100 -18.26 15.01 4.15
CA PRO A 100 -18.27 16.11 5.11
C PRO A 100 -16.86 16.48 5.55
N GLN A 101 -16.54 17.77 5.38
CA GLN A 101 -15.35 18.37 5.98
C GLN A 101 -15.71 18.59 7.46
N GLY A 102 -14.87 18.10 8.38
CA GLY A 102 -15.01 18.45 9.79
C GLY A 102 -14.90 19.97 9.99
N PRO A 103 -15.23 20.50 11.18
CA PRO A 103 -15.04 21.92 11.46
C PRO A 103 -13.57 22.30 11.19
N ALA A 104 -13.36 23.44 10.50
CA ALA A 104 -12.04 23.99 10.30
C ALA A 104 -11.42 24.29 11.67
N LEU A 105 -10.34 23.57 12.00
CA LEU A 105 -9.53 23.79 13.20
C LEU A 105 -8.55 24.94 12.97
#